data_AF-A0A7X7WQF4-F1
#
_entry.id   AF-A0A7X7WQF4-F1
#
_cell.length_a   1.000
_cell.length_b   1.000
_cell.length_c   1.000
_cell.angle_alpha   90.00
_cell.angle_beta   90.00
_cell.angle_gamma   90.00
#
_symmetry.space_group_name_H-M   'P 1'
#
loop_
_entity.id
_entity.type
_entity.pdbx_description
1 polymer ?
#
loop_
_entity_poly.entity_id
_entity_poly.type
_entity_poly.pdbx_seq_one_letter_code
_entity_poly.pdbx_strand_id
1 'polypeptide(L)'
;MVYYSFSGRTAQWIAPILALLMIFTGCRPDNKKSETDGPAGNIIRSIYIDPLGRKWFATENGLSVYNDKNWETFTTREGLGGNSVFSFTHFVSGTEVTVYAGTNNGVTPAAPGEEIALLTALHKPGADAGKDSILSLSYDPMGYIWMADHNNIAFYHNNTVSELPQQIKLTFAQYFIQAIGSSGDGWNYFGTRGHGVARIKSTPDGISGASLYEQPWSGLPSMNVYSVLILENGDQWYGTDAGAVLHEGTFAKQGWLEMNTTHGLVNDTVLCICKDLQGKIWFGTKGGVSRLVSSAKDSYLRWESYTASNGLADNTVYSIAAESATVFWFGTKNGISRFDGTNWQTFRKK
;
A
#
# COMPACT_ATOMS: atom_id res chain seq x y z
N MET A 1 23.61 41.86 -48.84
CA MET A 1 24.82 41.04 -49.03
C MET A 1 25.80 41.40 -47.91
N VAL A 2 25.67 40.71 -46.77
CA VAL A 2 26.73 40.53 -45.75
C VAL A 2 26.49 39.12 -45.24
N TYR A 3 27.44 38.24 -45.50
CA TYR A 3 27.44 36.83 -45.10
C TYR A 3 28.13 36.69 -43.75
N TYR A 4 27.53 35.96 -42.82
CA TYR A 4 28.27 35.27 -41.77
C TYR A 4 27.88 33.80 -41.82
N SER A 5 28.86 32.98 -42.19
CA SER A 5 28.83 31.52 -42.12
C SER A 5 29.30 31.08 -40.74
N PHE A 6 28.51 30.27 -40.05
CA PHE A 6 29.03 29.32 -39.07
C PHE A 6 28.46 27.94 -39.36
N SER A 7 29.35 27.06 -39.81
CA SER A 7 29.21 25.62 -39.87
C SER A 7 29.42 25.02 -38.47
N GLY A 8 28.53 24.15 -38.02
CA GLY A 8 28.76 23.39 -36.78
C GLY A 8 27.55 22.54 -36.43
N ARG A 9 27.69 21.23 -36.57
CA ARG A 9 26.69 20.22 -36.18
C ARG A 9 26.38 20.31 -34.70
N THR A 10 25.09 20.37 -34.33
CA THR A 10 24.41 19.72 -33.19
C THR A 10 23.05 20.41 -32.98
N ALA A 11 22.13 20.20 -33.92
CA ALA A 11 20.71 20.48 -33.71
C ALA A 11 19.97 19.14 -33.62
N GLN A 12 20.15 18.47 -32.48
CA GLN A 12 19.31 17.36 -32.05
C GLN A 12 19.13 17.53 -30.53
N TRP A 13 17.89 17.33 -30.06
CA TRP A 13 17.46 17.27 -28.65
C TRP A 13 17.09 18.58 -27.94
N ILE A 14 16.10 19.33 -28.45
CA ILE A 14 15.18 20.12 -27.60
C ILE A 14 13.73 20.00 -28.11
N ALA A 15 13.27 18.77 -28.38
CA ALA A 15 11.88 18.52 -28.77
C ALA A 15 11.38 17.16 -28.24
N PRO A 16 11.17 17.05 -26.92
CA PRO A 16 9.92 16.42 -26.48
C PRO A 16 9.13 17.20 -25.42
N ILE A 17 9.67 18.28 -24.84
CA ILE A 17 9.01 18.95 -23.69
C ILE A 17 7.89 19.91 -24.14
N LEU A 18 7.91 20.41 -25.38
CA LEU A 18 6.88 21.33 -25.89
C LEU A 18 5.76 20.66 -26.69
N ALA A 19 5.88 19.37 -27.02
CA ALA A 19 4.81 18.60 -27.69
C ALA A 19 3.82 17.96 -26.69
N LEU A 20 4.13 17.99 -25.39
CA LEU A 20 3.26 17.47 -24.32
C LEU A 20 2.30 18.54 -23.76
N LEU A 21 2.47 19.82 -24.12
CA LEU A 21 1.68 20.93 -23.60
C LEU A 21 0.48 21.34 -24.52
N MET A 22 0.21 20.61 -25.60
CA MET A 22 -0.87 20.94 -26.55
C MET A 22 -1.80 19.77 -26.90
N ILE A 23 -2.16 18.95 -25.90
CA ILE A 23 -3.33 18.06 -25.96
C ILE A 23 -4.11 18.17 -24.65
N PHE A 24 -4.68 19.33 -24.37
CA PHE A 24 -5.64 19.50 -23.27
C PHE A 24 -6.80 20.42 -23.66
N THR A 25 -7.38 20.19 -24.83
CA THR A 25 -8.75 20.64 -25.15
C THR A 25 -9.38 19.68 -26.13
N GLY A 26 -9.96 18.58 -25.65
CA GLY A 26 -10.75 17.73 -26.55
C GLY A 26 -10.96 16.29 -26.13
N CYS A 27 -11.54 16.05 -24.94
CA CYS A 27 -12.50 14.98 -24.66
C CYS A 27 -12.85 14.91 -23.17
N ARG A 28 -13.87 15.64 -22.72
CA ARG A 28 -14.69 15.19 -21.59
C ARG A 28 -16.14 15.58 -21.87
N PRO A 29 -17.09 14.63 -21.91
CA PRO A 29 -18.43 14.93 -21.47
C PRO A 29 -18.35 15.22 -19.96
N ASP A 30 -18.97 16.32 -19.55
CA ASP A 30 -19.18 16.69 -18.16
C ASP A 30 -19.81 15.52 -17.35
N ASN A 31 -19.43 15.37 -16.08
CA ASN A 31 -19.98 14.46 -15.05
C ASN A 31 -19.61 12.96 -15.08
N LYS A 32 -18.35 12.60 -14.74
CA LYS A 32 -17.93 11.21 -14.44
C LYS A 32 -17.62 10.94 -12.95
N LYS A 33 -18.25 11.63 -12.01
CA LYS A 33 -18.14 11.30 -10.58
C LYS A 33 -19.53 11.16 -10.01
N SER A 34 -19.76 10.09 -9.24
CA SER A 34 -20.96 10.02 -8.41
C SER A 34 -20.63 10.64 -7.06
N GLU A 35 -21.29 11.75 -6.75
CA GLU A 35 -21.36 12.23 -5.36
C GLU A 35 -22.20 11.23 -4.58
N THR A 36 -21.63 10.72 -3.50
CA THR A 36 -22.30 9.76 -2.62
C THR A 36 -22.37 10.31 -1.21
N ASP A 37 -23.21 9.69 -0.39
CA ASP A 37 -23.42 10.05 1.00
C ASP A 37 -22.59 9.17 1.97
N GLY A 38 -21.60 8.45 1.43
CA GLY A 38 -20.77 7.48 2.14
C GLY A 38 -19.87 6.68 1.19
N PRO A 39 -19.08 5.74 1.72
CA PRO A 39 -18.18 4.91 0.92
C PRO A 39 -18.93 3.96 -0.02
N ALA A 40 -18.24 3.53 -1.08
CA ALA A 40 -18.76 2.63 -2.12
C ALA A 40 -19.07 1.22 -1.58
N GLY A 41 -18.41 0.83 -0.50
CA GLY A 41 -18.51 -0.46 0.18
C GLY A 41 -18.26 -0.34 1.68
N ASN A 42 -18.63 -1.37 2.43
CA ASN A 42 -18.46 -1.44 3.88
C ASN A 42 -17.19 -2.18 4.29
N ILE A 43 -16.58 -2.97 3.41
CA ILE A 43 -15.30 -3.64 3.69
C ILE A 43 -14.18 -2.72 3.21
N ILE A 44 -13.55 -2.04 4.16
CA ILE A 44 -12.51 -1.06 3.87
C ILE A 44 -11.16 -1.75 4.00
N ARG A 45 -10.51 -2.02 2.86
CA ARG A 45 -9.30 -2.85 2.80
C ARG A 45 -8.02 -2.06 3.00
N SER A 46 -7.99 -0.82 2.53
CA SER A 46 -6.82 0.05 2.60
C SER A 46 -7.27 1.51 2.70
N ILE A 47 -6.49 2.32 3.43
CA ILE A 47 -6.69 3.75 3.58
C ILE A 47 -5.39 4.45 3.22
N TYR A 48 -5.49 5.51 2.42
CA TYR A 48 -4.41 6.43 2.14
C TYR A 48 -4.87 7.87 2.32
N ILE A 49 -4.04 8.71 2.92
CA ILE A 49 -4.30 10.14 3.07
C ILE A 49 -3.29 10.88 2.22
N ASP A 50 -3.77 11.62 1.24
CA ASP A 50 -2.88 12.35 0.33
C ASP A 50 -2.42 13.70 0.92
N PRO A 51 -1.37 14.32 0.35
CA PRO A 51 -0.89 15.64 0.79
C PRO A 51 -1.92 16.78 0.74
N LEU A 52 -3.03 16.62 -0.01
CA LEU A 52 -4.13 17.58 -0.04
C LEU A 52 -5.15 17.33 1.08
N GLY A 53 -4.93 16.32 1.92
CA GLY A 53 -5.79 15.95 3.04
C GLY A 53 -7.01 15.12 2.64
N ARG A 54 -7.08 14.61 1.40
CA ARG A 54 -8.16 13.71 0.98
C ARG A 54 -7.90 12.29 1.47
N LYS A 55 -8.96 11.63 1.92
CA LYS A 55 -8.92 10.25 2.41
C LYS A 55 -9.40 9.32 1.31
N TRP A 56 -8.54 8.42 0.87
CA TRP A 56 -8.80 7.41 -0.15
C TRP A 56 -9.08 6.07 0.52
N PHE A 57 -10.16 5.41 0.13
CA PHE A 57 -10.64 4.17 0.73
C PHE A 57 -10.80 3.09 -0.34
N ALA A 58 -10.05 2.00 -0.20
CA ALA A 58 -10.17 0.82 -1.05
C ALA A 58 -11.32 -0.01 -0.50
N THR A 59 -12.35 -0.25 -1.32
CA THR A 59 -13.52 -1.01 -0.91
C THR A 59 -13.76 -2.20 -1.82
N GLU A 60 -14.60 -3.13 -1.38
CA GLU A 60 -15.06 -4.26 -2.17
C GLU A 60 -15.93 -3.89 -3.38
N ASN A 61 -16.39 -2.64 -3.48
CA ASN A 61 -17.35 -2.16 -4.48
C ASN A 61 -16.92 -0.89 -5.24
N GLY A 62 -15.71 -0.39 -4.98
CA GLY A 62 -15.13 0.74 -5.69
C GLY A 62 -14.04 1.42 -4.88
N LEU A 63 -13.57 2.53 -5.42
CA LEU A 63 -12.69 3.47 -4.74
C LEU A 63 -13.50 4.65 -4.25
N SER A 64 -13.39 5.00 -2.97
CA SER A 64 -14.04 6.19 -2.42
C SER A 64 -13.02 7.22 -1.96
N VAL A 65 -13.34 8.50 -2.17
CA VAL A 65 -12.52 9.63 -1.75
C VAL A 65 -13.38 10.58 -0.92
N TYR A 66 -12.88 10.97 0.25
CA TYR A 66 -13.53 11.92 1.14
C TYR A 66 -12.65 13.13 1.37
N ASN A 67 -13.21 14.33 1.18
CA ASN A 67 -12.52 15.62 1.35
C ASN A 67 -13.05 16.41 2.57
N ASP A 68 -13.54 15.71 3.59
CA ASP A 68 -14.19 16.27 4.78
C ASP A 68 -15.55 16.92 4.56
N LYS A 69 -16.06 16.95 3.33
CA LYS A 69 -17.39 17.46 2.99
C LYS A 69 -18.19 16.48 2.14
N ASN A 70 -17.60 16.04 1.03
CA ASN A 70 -18.25 15.23 0.00
C ASN A 70 -17.52 13.91 -0.17
N TRP A 71 -18.29 12.88 -0.54
CA TRP A 71 -17.75 11.62 -1.03
C TRP A 71 -17.79 11.61 -2.55
N GLU A 72 -16.69 11.15 -3.14
CA GLU A 72 -16.62 10.78 -4.55
C GLU A 72 -16.37 9.28 -4.64
N THR A 73 -17.08 8.60 -5.54
CA THR A 73 -16.87 7.17 -5.82
C THR A 73 -16.45 6.93 -7.27
N PHE A 74 -15.46 6.07 -7.44
CA PHE A 74 -14.98 5.57 -8.72
C PHE A 74 -15.20 4.05 -8.79
N THR A 75 -15.72 3.62 -9.93
CA THR A 75 -15.98 2.23 -10.32
C THR A 75 -15.45 2.03 -11.75
N THR A 76 -15.71 0.87 -12.35
CA THR A 76 -15.45 0.60 -13.76
C THR A 76 -16.16 1.58 -14.70
N ARG A 77 -17.26 2.21 -14.26
CA ARG A 77 -17.94 3.26 -15.04
C ARG A 77 -17.09 4.54 -15.15
N GLU A 78 -16.32 4.83 -14.11
CA GLU A 78 -15.44 5.98 -14.01
C GLU A 78 -14.01 5.66 -14.48
N GLY A 79 -13.73 4.41 -14.85
CA GLY A 79 -12.47 3.98 -15.47
C GLY A 79 -11.58 3.09 -14.60
N LEU A 80 -12.04 2.64 -13.43
CA LEU A 80 -11.30 1.62 -12.67
C LEU A 80 -11.21 0.31 -13.46
N GLY A 81 -10.07 -0.38 -13.39
CA GLY A 81 -9.90 -1.71 -13.97
C GLY A 81 -10.89 -2.72 -13.39
N GLY A 82 -11.18 -2.63 -12.09
CA GLY A 82 -12.15 -3.46 -11.37
C GLY A 82 -12.73 -2.78 -10.14
N ASN A 83 -13.91 -3.22 -9.71
CA ASN A 83 -14.63 -2.62 -8.58
C ASN A 83 -14.20 -3.15 -7.21
N SER A 84 -13.52 -4.30 -7.13
CA SER A 84 -12.93 -4.73 -5.86
C SER A 84 -11.51 -4.17 -5.79
N VAL A 85 -11.32 -3.15 -4.96
CA VAL A 85 -10.04 -2.48 -4.75
C VAL A 85 -9.39 -3.02 -3.50
N PHE A 86 -8.15 -3.50 -3.57
CA PHE A 86 -7.46 -4.18 -2.47
C PHE A 86 -6.42 -3.30 -1.77
N SER A 87 -5.62 -2.55 -2.52
CA SER A 87 -4.45 -1.82 -2.04
C SER A 87 -4.25 -0.53 -2.83
N PHE A 88 -3.55 0.43 -2.21
CA PHE A 88 -3.00 1.60 -2.89
C PHE A 88 -1.48 1.60 -2.81
N THR A 89 -0.86 2.22 -3.80
CA THR A 89 0.40 2.92 -3.61
C THR A 89 0.27 4.33 -4.18
N HIS A 90 1.22 5.19 -3.85
CA HIS A 90 1.29 6.52 -4.43
C HIS A 90 2.73 6.83 -4.79
N PHE A 91 2.88 7.74 -5.73
CA PHE A 91 4.14 8.34 -6.09
C PHE A 91 3.96 9.85 -6.14
N VAL A 92 4.96 10.57 -5.63
CA VAL A 92 4.99 12.03 -5.64
C VAL A 92 6.09 12.48 -6.61
N SER A 93 5.69 13.23 -7.64
CA SER A 93 6.60 13.88 -8.59
C SER A 93 6.53 15.38 -8.41
N GLY A 94 7.49 15.97 -7.70
CA GLY A 94 7.42 17.39 -7.34
C GLY A 94 6.19 17.68 -6.48
N THR A 95 5.18 18.35 -7.05
CA THR A 95 3.90 18.66 -6.37
C THR A 95 2.75 17.73 -6.76
N GLU A 96 2.94 16.88 -7.77
CA GLU A 96 1.92 15.96 -8.26
C GLU A 96 1.91 14.67 -7.46
N VAL A 97 0.72 14.18 -7.14
CA VAL A 97 0.51 12.92 -6.42
C VAL A 97 -0.31 12.01 -7.31
N THR A 98 0.32 10.95 -7.79
CA THR A 98 -0.37 9.89 -8.54
C THR A 98 -0.63 8.74 -7.61
N VAL A 99 -1.90 8.42 -7.38
CA VAL A 99 -2.32 7.23 -6.63
C VAL A 99 -2.52 6.10 -7.63
N TYR A 100 -2.12 4.89 -7.27
CA TYR A 100 -2.40 3.67 -8.04
C TYR A 100 -3.22 2.73 -7.17
N ALA A 101 -4.31 2.21 -7.73
CA ALA A 101 -5.21 1.27 -7.08
C ALA A 101 -4.99 -0.14 -7.64
N GLY A 102 -4.68 -1.10 -6.76
CA GLY A 102 -4.69 -2.53 -7.09
C GLY A 102 -6.12 -3.05 -7.03
N THR A 103 -6.61 -3.59 -8.13
CA THR A 103 -7.99 -4.06 -8.27
C THR A 103 -8.04 -5.55 -8.57
N ASN A 104 -9.24 -6.12 -8.61
CA ASN A 104 -9.47 -7.49 -9.09
C ASN A 104 -9.27 -7.67 -10.61
N ASN A 105 -8.83 -6.62 -11.31
CA ASN A 105 -8.55 -6.63 -12.74
C ASN A 105 -7.34 -5.72 -13.05
N GLY A 106 -6.21 -5.95 -12.36
CA GLY A 106 -4.98 -5.20 -12.54
C GLY A 106 -4.89 -3.89 -11.74
N VAL A 107 -3.95 -3.03 -12.14
CA VAL A 107 -3.69 -1.71 -11.50
C VAL A 107 -4.37 -0.61 -12.30
N THR A 108 -4.87 0.43 -11.64
CA THR A 108 -5.39 1.63 -12.32
C THR A 108 -4.92 2.89 -11.60
N PRO A 109 -4.46 3.94 -12.32
CA PRO A 109 -4.21 5.23 -11.71
C PRO A 109 -5.53 5.82 -11.16
N ALA A 110 -5.47 6.32 -9.94
CA ALA A 110 -6.56 6.85 -9.17
C ALA A 110 -6.37 8.37 -8.99
N ALA A 111 -6.54 9.15 -10.06
CA ALA A 111 -6.61 10.61 -9.95
C ALA A 111 -7.46 11.25 -11.08
N PRO A 112 -8.33 12.23 -10.76
CA PRO A 112 -9.08 12.99 -11.75
C PRO A 112 -8.31 14.26 -12.17
N GLY A 113 -7.92 14.37 -13.44
CA GLY A 113 -7.35 15.63 -13.95
C GLY A 113 -6.37 15.47 -15.11
N GLU A 114 -5.68 14.34 -15.17
CA GLU A 114 -4.69 14.08 -16.21
C GLU A 114 -5.03 12.78 -16.91
N GLU A 115 -5.12 12.83 -18.24
CA GLU A 115 -4.99 11.62 -19.04
C GLU A 115 -3.54 11.16 -18.91
N ILE A 116 -3.29 10.13 -18.09
CA ILE A 116 -2.00 9.45 -18.09
C ILE A 116 -2.28 7.96 -18.19
N ALA A 117 -1.70 7.39 -19.24
CA ALA A 117 -1.78 6.02 -19.72
C ALA A 117 -2.36 5.04 -18.69
N LEU A 118 -3.48 4.44 -19.08
CA LEU A 118 -3.96 3.18 -18.55
C LEU A 118 -2.72 2.27 -18.41
N LEU A 119 -2.24 2.03 -17.18
CA LEU A 119 -1.39 0.89 -16.85
C LEU A 119 -2.32 -0.33 -16.88
N THR A 120 -2.89 -0.56 -18.07
CA THR A 120 -3.76 -1.67 -18.39
C THR A 120 -2.97 -2.90 -18.05
N ALA A 121 -3.47 -3.61 -17.04
CA ALA A 121 -3.24 -5.01 -16.72
C ALA A 121 -1.83 -5.53 -17.04
N LEU A 122 -1.16 -6.02 -15.99
CA LEU A 122 -0.21 -7.13 -16.10
C LEU A 122 -0.90 -8.33 -16.81
N HIS A 123 -1.25 -8.21 -18.09
CA HIS A 123 -1.68 -9.33 -18.90
C HIS A 123 -0.43 -10.17 -19.06
N LYS A 124 -0.41 -11.33 -18.39
CA LYS A 124 0.39 -12.43 -18.89
C LYS A 124 -0.04 -12.66 -20.34
N PRO A 125 0.87 -12.64 -21.32
CA PRO A 125 0.54 -13.11 -22.66
C PRO A 125 0.06 -14.57 -22.54
N GLY A 126 -1.23 -14.82 -22.79
CA GLY A 126 -1.84 -16.15 -22.74
C GLY A 126 -2.41 -16.62 -21.39
N ALA A 127 -2.55 -15.75 -20.37
CA ALA A 127 -3.43 -16.05 -19.24
C ALA A 127 -4.88 -15.70 -19.60
N ASP A 128 -5.83 -16.55 -19.18
CA ASP A 128 -7.27 -16.30 -19.37
C ASP A 128 -7.63 -14.89 -18.89
N ALA A 129 -8.26 -14.11 -19.77
CA ALA A 129 -8.74 -12.77 -19.46
C ALA A 129 -9.71 -12.82 -18.26
N GLY A 130 -9.19 -12.53 -17.07
CA GLY A 130 -9.94 -12.47 -15.82
C GLY A 130 -9.40 -13.39 -14.74
N LYS A 131 -8.38 -12.93 -13.99
CA LYS A 131 -8.13 -13.22 -12.56
C LYS A 131 -6.85 -12.58 -11.95
N ASP A 132 -6.29 -11.51 -12.51
CA ASP A 132 -5.08 -10.87 -11.95
C ASP A 132 -5.46 -9.85 -10.86
N SER A 133 -5.82 -10.39 -9.68
CA SER A 133 -6.10 -9.57 -8.50
C SER A 133 -4.79 -9.04 -7.92
N ILE A 134 -4.57 -7.73 -8.00
CA ILE A 134 -3.41 -7.08 -7.40
C ILE A 134 -3.73 -6.81 -5.93
N LEU A 135 -3.10 -7.60 -5.07
CA LEU A 135 -3.39 -7.63 -3.64
C LEU A 135 -2.60 -6.57 -2.88
N SER A 136 -1.37 -6.29 -3.31
CA SER A 136 -0.49 -5.34 -2.65
C SER A 136 0.35 -4.57 -3.66
N LEU A 137 0.49 -3.27 -3.39
CA LEU A 137 1.36 -2.34 -4.09
C LEU A 137 2.35 -1.72 -3.09
N SER A 138 3.58 -1.45 -3.52
CA SER A 138 4.52 -0.62 -2.76
C SER A 138 5.40 0.17 -3.72
N TYR A 139 5.73 1.41 -3.36
CA TYR A 139 6.75 2.20 -4.04
C TYR A 139 8.04 2.15 -3.25
N ASP A 140 9.16 1.91 -3.92
CA ASP A 140 10.48 1.91 -3.29
C ASP A 140 11.32 3.15 -3.66
N PRO A 141 12.35 3.47 -2.86
CA PRO A 141 13.21 4.64 -3.11
C PRO A 141 14.02 4.59 -4.40
N MET A 142 14.15 3.42 -5.03
CA MET A 142 14.84 3.24 -6.31
C MET A 142 13.91 3.54 -7.50
N GLY A 143 12.65 3.91 -7.26
CA GLY A 143 11.68 4.26 -8.28
C GLY A 143 10.93 3.06 -8.84
N TYR A 144 10.88 1.94 -8.11
CA TYR A 144 10.11 0.77 -8.52
C TYR A 144 8.72 0.81 -7.88
N ILE A 145 7.69 0.52 -8.65
CA ILE A 145 6.38 0.15 -8.13
C ILE A 145 6.28 -1.37 -8.14
N TRP A 146 6.34 -1.97 -6.96
CA TRP A 146 6.16 -3.39 -6.75
C TRP A 146 4.69 -3.75 -6.74
N MET A 147 4.36 -4.83 -7.45
CA MET A 147 3.00 -5.32 -7.61
C MET A 147 3.00 -6.82 -7.33
N ALA A 148 2.07 -7.28 -6.49
CA ALA A 148 1.92 -8.70 -6.25
C ALA A 148 0.47 -9.16 -6.39
N ASP A 149 0.30 -10.33 -7.02
CA ASP A 149 -0.94 -11.09 -7.07
C ASP A 149 -0.78 -12.40 -6.24
N HIS A 150 -1.74 -13.31 -6.36
CA HIS A 150 -1.69 -14.60 -5.63
C HIS A 150 -0.50 -15.50 -5.99
N ASN A 151 0.12 -15.35 -7.16
CA ASN A 151 1.11 -16.27 -7.71
C ASN A 151 2.37 -15.57 -8.27
N ASN A 152 2.34 -14.25 -8.45
CA ASN A 152 3.42 -13.51 -9.10
C ASN A 152 3.77 -12.22 -8.35
N ILE A 153 5.03 -11.85 -8.51
CA ILE A 153 5.54 -10.52 -8.22
C ILE A 153 6.02 -9.93 -9.54
N ALA A 154 5.59 -8.71 -9.81
CA ALA A 154 6.05 -7.90 -10.93
C ALA A 154 6.44 -6.51 -10.40
N PHE A 155 7.13 -5.75 -11.23
CA PHE A 155 7.47 -4.38 -10.91
C PHE A 155 7.36 -3.50 -12.15
N TYR A 156 7.00 -2.24 -11.91
CA TYR A 156 7.05 -1.19 -12.90
C TYR A 156 8.23 -0.27 -12.58
N HIS A 157 9.08 -0.06 -13.58
CA HIS A 157 10.23 0.82 -13.49
C HIS A 157 10.61 1.32 -14.89
N ASN A 158 11.04 2.57 -15.02
CA ASN A 158 11.41 3.19 -16.31
C ASN A 158 10.36 2.98 -17.41
N ASN A 159 9.10 3.27 -17.11
CA ASN A 159 7.95 3.13 -18.03
C ASN A 159 7.69 1.70 -18.53
N THR A 160 8.29 0.68 -17.91
CA THR A 160 8.18 -0.70 -18.33
C THR A 160 7.72 -1.57 -17.17
N VAL A 161 6.78 -2.46 -17.45
CA VAL A 161 6.36 -3.51 -16.52
C VAL A 161 7.19 -4.75 -16.80
N SER A 162 7.85 -5.26 -15.77
CA SER A 162 8.76 -6.41 -15.86
C SER A 162 8.41 -7.45 -14.79
N GLU A 163 8.58 -8.71 -15.14
CA GLU A 163 8.57 -9.80 -14.16
C GLU A 163 9.92 -9.93 -13.47
N LEU A 164 9.94 -10.67 -12.35
CA LEU A 164 11.19 -11.04 -11.69
C LEU A 164 12.10 -11.88 -12.62
N PRO A 165 13.43 -11.73 -12.50
CA PRO A 165 14.39 -12.63 -13.15
C PRO A 165 14.06 -14.09 -12.87
N GLN A 166 14.17 -14.96 -13.87
CA GLN A 166 13.66 -16.34 -13.80
C GLN A 166 14.15 -17.13 -12.58
N GLN A 167 15.41 -16.97 -12.19
CA GLN A 167 15.97 -17.63 -11.00
C GLN A 167 15.24 -17.23 -9.72
N ILE A 168 14.90 -15.94 -9.58
CA ILE A 168 14.19 -15.40 -8.43
C ILE A 168 12.70 -15.78 -8.50
N LYS A 169 12.11 -15.73 -9.71
CA LYS A 169 10.73 -16.12 -9.95
C LYS A 169 10.46 -17.56 -9.52
N LEU A 170 11.39 -18.48 -9.80
CA LEU A 170 11.27 -19.89 -9.39
C LEU A 170 11.29 -20.07 -7.86
N THR A 171 12.05 -19.26 -7.13
CA THR A 171 12.05 -19.27 -5.65
C THR A 171 10.69 -18.88 -5.08
N PHE A 172 9.98 -17.96 -5.73
CA PHE A 172 8.74 -17.37 -5.22
C PHE A 172 7.47 -17.90 -5.88
N ALA A 173 7.58 -18.86 -6.79
CA ALA A 173 6.47 -19.35 -7.60
C ALA A 173 5.29 -19.93 -6.80
N GLN A 174 5.53 -20.35 -5.55
CA GLN A 174 4.52 -20.93 -4.66
C GLN A 174 4.06 -19.97 -3.55
N TYR A 175 4.56 -18.73 -3.52
CA TYR A 175 4.32 -17.81 -2.41
C TYR A 175 3.13 -16.89 -2.71
N PHE A 176 2.12 -16.99 -1.86
CA PHE A 176 0.97 -16.08 -1.89
C PHE A 176 1.31 -14.80 -1.14
N ILE A 177 1.64 -13.74 -1.88
CA ILE A 177 2.01 -12.45 -1.29
C ILE A 177 0.76 -11.70 -0.81
N GLN A 178 0.83 -11.11 0.38
CA GLN A 178 -0.27 -10.36 0.98
C GLN A 178 0.08 -8.91 1.33
N ALA A 179 1.34 -8.64 1.61
CA ALA A 179 1.80 -7.30 1.98
C ALA A 179 3.21 -7.06 1.43
N ILE A 180 3.49 -5.81 1.10
CA ILE A 180 4.81 -5.36 0.66
C ILE A 180 5.20 -4.15 1.51
N GLY A 181 6.41 -4.17 2.07
CA GLY A 181 7.02 -3.02 2.74
C GLY A 181 8.42 -2.77 2.19
N SER A 182 8.74 -1.52 1.88
CA SER A 182 10.01 -1.13 1.26
C SER A 182 10.87 -0.35 2.25
N SER A 183 12.18 -0.61 2.26
CA SER A 183 13.16 0.10 3.08
C SER A 183 13.87 1.19 2.27
N GLY A 184 14.41 2.19 3.00
CA GLY A 184 15.20 3.29 2.44
C GLY A 184 16.40 2.85 1.59
N ASP A 185 16.99 1.70 1.91
CA ASP A 185 18.17 1.18 1.24
C ASP A 185 17.85 0.29 0.01
N GLY A 186 16.57 0.06 -0.33
CA GLY A 186 16.14 -0.71 -1.50
C GLY A 186 15.82 -2.19 -1.23
N TRP A 187 15.65 -2.61 0.02
CA TRP A 187 15.04 -3.91 0.31
C TRP A 187 13.51 -3.81 0.27
N ASN A 188 12.89 -4.77 -0.40
CA ASN A 188 11.45 -4.91 -0.48
C ASN A 188 11.06 -6.22 0.20
N TYR A 189 10.24 -6.15 1.23
CA TYR A 189 9.85 -7.25 2.10
C TYR A 189 8.41 -7.64 1.77
N PHE A 190 8.20 -8.92 1.50
CA PHE A 190 6.94 -9.50 1.06
C PHE A 190 6.43 -10.45 2.13
N GLY A 191 5.33 -10.07 2.79
CA GLY A 191 4.60 -10.95 3.69
C GLY A 191 3.85 -12.01 2.89
N THR A 192 4.01 -13.28 3.26
CA THR A 192 3.47 -14.42 2.51
C THR A 192 2.42 -15.20 3.30
N ARG A 193 1.58 -15.97 2.62
CA ARG A 193 0.78 -17.05 3.23
C ARG A 193 1.55 -18.36 3.21
N GLY A 194 1.98 -18.82 4.38
CA GLY A 194 2.58 -20.13 4.59
C GLY A 194 4.11 -20.21 4.47
N HIS A 195 4.80 -19.11 4.13
CA HIS A 195 6.25 -19.10 3.90
C HIS A 195 6.98 -17.95 4.63
N GLY A 196 6.31 -17.29 5.58
CA GLY A 196 6.91 -16.19 6.35
C GLY A 196 7.13 -14.93 5.49
N VAL A 197 8.35 -14.40 5.51
CA VAL A 197 8.72 -13.18 4.79
C VAL A 197 9.79 -13.48 3.75
N ALA A 198 9.49 -13.12 2.50
CA ALA A 198 10.48 -13.04 1.43
C ALA A 198 11.01 -11.61 1.32
N ARG A 199 12.23 -11.39 0.82
CA ARG A 199 12.67 -10.04 0.44
C ARG A 199 13.54 -10.03 -0.81
N ILE A 200 13.42 -8.94 -1.56
CA ILE A 200 14.09 -8.71 -2.82
C ILE A 200 14.78 -7.35 -2.78
N LYS A 201 16.02 -7.29 -3.27
CA LYS A 201 16.78 -6.04 -3.38
C LYS A 201 16.60 -5.41 -4.74
N SER A 202 16.11 -4.18 -4.79
CA SER A 202 16.23 -3.30 -5.94
C SER A 202 17.51 -2.48 -5.86
N THR A 203 18.08 -2.20 -7.02
CA THR A 203 19.18 -1.26 -7.23
C THR A 203 18.82 -0.36 -8.41
N PRO A 204 19.55 0.75 -8.60
CA PRO A 204 19.38 1.59 -9.79
C PRO A 204 19.58 0.80 -11.10
N ASP A 205 20.39 -0.27 -11.08
CA ASP A 205 20.74 -1.07 -12.25
C ASP A 205 19.82 -2.30 -12.45
N GLY A 206 18.89 -2.57 -11.53
CA GLY A 206 17.96 -3.69 -11.64
C GLY A 206 17.70 -4.41 -10.32
N ILE A 207 17.37 -5.71 -10.41
CA ILE A 207 17.13 -6.56 -9.24
C ILE A 207 18.40 -7.37 -8.94
N SER A 208 18.98 -7.18 -7.75
CA SER A 208 20.31 -7.73 -7.42
C SER A 208 20.28 -9.02 -6.60
N GLY A 209 19.18 -9.34 -5.91
CA GLY A 209 19.09 -10.58 -5.15
C GLY A 209 17.79 -10.77 -4.39
N ALA A 210 17.57 -12.00 -3.93
CA ALA A 210 16.42 -12.42 -3.16
C ALA A 210 16.86 -13.29 -1.97
N SER A 211 16.17 -13.15 -0.84
CA SER A 211 16.41 -13.98 0.34
C SER A 211 15.13 -14.22 1.12
N LEU A 212 15.13 -15.26 1.93
CA LEU A 212 13.99 -15.68 2.74
C LEU A 212 14.32 -15.54 4.22
N TYR A 213 13.33 -15.13 4.99
CA TYR A 213 13.28 -15.35 6.43
C TYR A 213 12.55 -16.67 6.71
N GLU A 214 13.06 -17.79 6.17
CA GLU A 214 12.55 -19.14 6.44
C GLU A 214 13.37 -19.87 7.52
N GLN A 215 12.69 -20.78 8.22
CA GLN A 215 13.15 -21.57 9.36
C GLN A 215 14.49 -22.30 9.13
N PRO A 216 15.25 -22.63 10.21
CA PRO A 216 14.82 -22.56 11.60
C PRO A 216 15.23 -21.29 12.38
N TRP A 217 15.44 -20.15 11.71
CA TRP A 217 16.05 -18.95 12.34
C TRP A 217 15.24 -17.63 12.25
N SER A 218 13.98 -17.62 11.82
CA SER A 218 13.13 -16.43 11.98
C SER A 218 12.33 -16.51 13.28
N GLY A 219 12.45 -15.52 14.16
CA GLY A 219 11.59 -15.37 15.35
C GLY A 219 10.16 -14.93 14.99
N LEU A 220 9.71 -15.24 13.77
CA LEU A 220 8.34 -15.03 13.33
C LEU A 220 7.44 -16.00 14.10
N PRO A 221 6.39 -15.51 14.78
CA PRO A 221 5.46 -16.37 15.50
C PRO A 221 4.58 -17.23 14.57
N SER A 222 4.51 -16.87 13.27
CA SER A 222 3.80 -17.64 12.25
C SER A 222 4.37 -17.41 10.85
N MET A 223 4.13 -18.38 9.97
CA MET A 223 4.45 -18.31 8.54
C MET A 223 3.38 -17.59 7.71
N ASN A 224 2.26 -17.16 8.31
CA ASN A 224 1.25 -16.32 7.66
C ASN A 224 1.45 -14.86 8.07
N VAL A 225 2.02 -14.07 7.17
CA VAL A 225 2.33 -12.65 7.40
C VAL A 225 1.36 -11.77 6.62
N TYR A 226 0.56 -10.99 7.33
CA TYR A 226 -0.49 -10.13 6.78
C TYR A 226 -0.07 -8.68 6.61
N SER A 227 0.92 -8.22 7.37
CA SER A 227 1.37 -6.83 7.32
C SER A 227 2.87 -6.75 7.50
N VAL A 228 3.48 -5.82 6.77
CA VAL A 228 4.90 -5.51 6.84
C VAL A 228 5.02 -3.99 6.96
N LEU A 229 5.68 -3.53 8.01
CA LEU A 229 6.02 -2.12 8.21
C LEU A 229 7.51 -2.00 8.45
N ILE A 230 8.21 -1.31 7.56
CA ILE A 230 9.64 -1.03 7.69
C ILE A 230 9.82 0.42 8.10
N LEU A 231 10.50 0.65 9.21
CA LEU A 231 10.77 1.98 9.73
C LEU A 231 12.10 2.51 9.19
N GLU A 232 12.24 3.84 9.17
CA GLU A 232 13.44 4.54 8.69
C GLU A 232 14.71 4.15 9.45
N ASN A 233 14.59 3.79 10.73
CA ASN A 233 15.70 3.30 11.55
C ASN A 233 16.09 1.83 11.25
N GLY A 234 15.40 1.18 10.30
CA GLY A 234 15.62 -0.21 9.92
C GLY A 234 14.82 -1.24 10.72
N ASP A 235 14.09 -0.83 11.75
CA ASP A 235 13.20 -1.72 12.50
C ASP A 235 12.09 -2.26 11.59
N GLN A 236 11.79 -3.56 11.73
CA GLN A 236 10.88 -4.28 10.86
C GLN A 236 9.76 -4.86 11.70
N TRP A 237 8.53 -4.48 11.40
CA TRP A 237 7.33 -4.97 12.07
C TRP A 237 6.56 -5.91 11.14
N TYR A 238 6.19 -7.07 11.69
CA TYR A 238 5.41 -8.07 10.98
C TYR A 238 4.15 -8.41 11.76
N GLY A 239 2.99 -8.29 11.10
CA GLY A 239 1.70 -8.74 11.64
C GLY A 239 1.37 -10.12 11.09
N THR A 240 0.97 -11.05 11.96
CA THR A 240 0.73 -12.45 11.62
C THR A 240 -0.61 -12.95 12.15
N ASP A 241 -0.98 -14.21 11.89
CA ASP A 241 -2.15 -14.85 12.54
C ASP A 241 -1.88 -15.31 14.00
N ALA A 242 -0.65 -15.19 14.50
CA ALA A 242 -0.22 -15.61 15.83
C ALA A 242 0.49 -14.49 16.63
N GLY A 243 0.18 -13.23 16.33
CA GLY A 243 0.71 -12.04 16.99
C GLY A 243 1.42 -11.10 16.02
N ALA A 244 2.06 -10.08 16.59
CA ALA A 244 3.00 -9.22 15.90
C ALA A 244 4.43 -9.52 16.36
N VAL A 245 5.41 -9.14 15.55
CA VAL A 245 6.81 -9.20 15.95
C VAL A 245 7.57 -8.00 15.44
N LEU A 246 8.44 -7.45 16.30
CA LEU A 246 9.47 -6.48 15.92
C LEU A 246 10.79 -7.24 15.70
N HIS A 247 11.44 -6.99 14.58
CA HIS A 247 12.80 -7.40 14.28
C HIS A 247 13.72 -6.18 14.22
N GLU A 248 14.68 -6.14 15.13
CA GLU A 248 15.60 -4.99 15.33
C GLU A 248 16.72 -4.94 14.27
N GLY A 249 16.38 -4.58 13.03
CA GLY A 249 17.26 -3.97 12.01
C GLY A 249 18.61 -4.63 11.67
N THR A 250 18.97 -5.74 12.28
CA THR A 250 20.23 -6.45 12.13
C THR A 250 19.94 -7.89 11.73
N PHE A 251 20.83 -8.51 10.94
CA PHE A 251 20.65 -9.87 10.43
C PHE A 251 20.84 -10.95 11.51
N ALA A 252 20.87 -10.58 12.80
CA ALA A 252 21.11 -11.51 13.90
C ALA A 252 19.79 -12.20 14.31
N LYS A 253 19.88 -13.47 14.70
CA LYS A 253 18.73 -14.21 15.29
C LYS A 253 18.26 -13.60 16.62
N GLN A 254 19.12 -12.84 17.30
CA GLN A 254 18.75 -12.06 18.47
C GLN A 254 18.06 -10.77 18.01
N GLY A 255 16.93 -10.42 18.61
CA GLY A 255 16.20 -9.17 18.29
C GLY A 255 14.81 -9.36 17.70
N TRP A 256 14.19 -10.54 17.83
CA TRP A 256 12.76 -10.74 17.56
C TRP A 256 11.98 -10.59 18.87
N LEU A 257 11.12 -9.58 18.94
CA LEU A 257 10.28 -9.29 20.10
C LEU A 257 8.82 -9.58 19.75
N GLU A 258 8.36 -10.77 20.15
CA GLU A 258 6.99 -11.20 19.91
C GLU A 258 6.01 -10.45 20.82
N MET A 259 4.85 -10.11 20.26
CA MET A 259 3.73 -9.52 20.95
C MET A 259 2.47 -10.26 20.54
N ASN A 260 1.72 -10.74 21.53
CA ASN A 260 0.47 -11.47 21.36
C ASN A 260 -0.47 -11.10 22.52
N THR A 261 -1.61 -11.77 22.65
CA THR A 261 -2.60 -11.49 23.70
C THR A 261 -2.05 -11.63 25.11
N THR A 262 -1.07 -12.51 25.35
CA THR A 262 -0.40 -12.62 26.66
C THR A 262 0.45 -11.39 27.00
N HIS A 263 0.85 -10.63 25.98
CA HIS A 263 1.62 -9.39 26.10
C HIS A 263 0.73 -8.13 26.11
N GLY A 264 -0.59 -8.26 25.90
CA GLY A 264 -1.56 -7.16 25.97
C GLY A 264 -2.20 -6.75 24.63
N LEU A 265 -1.86 -7.40 23.51
CA LEU A 265 -2.62 -7.22 22.26
C LEU A 265 -4.07 -7.66 22.45
N VAL A 266 -5.01 -6.96 21.80
CA VAL A 266 -6.44 -7.29 21.91
C VAL A 266 -6.79 -8.61 21.19
N ASN A 267 -5.98 -9.03 20.21
CA ASN A 267 -6.16 -10.26 19.46
C ASN A 267 -4.85 -10.67 18.76
N ASP A 268 -4.64 -11.99 18.61
CA ASP A 268 -3.42 -12.53 18.00
C ASP A 268 -3.40 -12.40 16.47
N THR A 269 -4.55 -12.32 15.80
CA THR A 269 -4.56 -12.12 14.35
C THR A 269 -4.40 -10.63 14.02
N VAL A 270 -3.16 -10.22 13.75
CA VAL A 270 -2.76 -8.86 13.39
C VAL A 270 -2.80 -8.70 11.87
N LEU A 271 -3.74 -7.89 11.37
CA LEU A 271 -4.02 -7.70 9.95
C LEU A 271 -3.28 -6.50 9.36
N CYS A 272 -3.03 -5.45 10.13
CA CYS A 272 -2.27 -4.29 9.69
C CYS A 272 -1.46 -3.65 10.82
N ILE A 273 -0.32 -3.06 10.48
CA ILE A 273 0.51 -2.29 11.40
C ILE A 273 0.76 -0.90 10.81
N CYS A 274 0.66 0.14 11.64
CA CYS A 274 0.88 1.53 11.24
C CYS A 274 1.70 2.27 12.31
N LYS A 275 2.65 3.12 11.88
CA LYS A 275 3.32 4.09 12.77
C LYS A 275 2.54 5.40 12.71
N ASP A 276 2.20 5.97 13.86
CA ASP A 276 1.61 7.31 13.91
C ASP A 276 2.66 8.43 13.84
N LEU A 277 2.19 9.68 13.75
CA LEU A 277 3.06 10.86 13.67
C LEU A 277 3.87 11.12 14.96
N GLN A 278 3.53 10.44 16.06
CA GLN A 278 4.27 10.50 17.32
C GLN A 278 5.26 9.33 17.48
N GLY A 279 5.35 8.45 16.47
CA GLY A 279 6.21 7.28 16.47
C GLY A 279 5.65 6.06 17.21
N LYS A 280 4.39 6.10 17.68
CA LYS A 280 3.74 4.95 18.32
C LYS A 280 3.24 3.98 17.26
N ILE A 281 3.20 2.70 17.63
CA ILE A 281 2.80 1.63 16.71
C ILE A 281 1.38 1.19 17.02
N TRP A 282 0.56 1.13 15.98
CA TRP A 282 -0.83 0.70 16.00
C TRP A 282 -0.97 -0.61 15.26
N PHE A 283 -1.82 -1.49 15.81
CA PHE A 283 -2.06 -2.85 15.35
C PHE A 283 -3.57 -3.02 15.13
N GLY A 284 -3.98 -3.14 13.87
CA GLY A 284 -5.34 -3.53 13.51
C GLY A 284 -5.42 -5.05 13.50
N THR A 285 -6.43 -5.59 14.16
CA THR A 285 -6.56 -7.04 14.39
C THR A 285 -7.96 -7.53 14.01
N LYS A 286 -8.23 -8.84 14.16
CA LYS A 286 -9.60 -9.37 14.07
C LYS A 286 -10.49 -9.04 15.29
N GLY A 287 -9.90 -8.59 16.40
CA GLY A 287 -10.60 -8.33 17.67
C GLY A 287 -10.67 -6.86 18.09
N GLY A 288 -10.14 -5.95 17.28
CA GLY A 288 -10.10 -4.51 17.52
C GLY A 288 -8.77 -3.90 17.10
N VAL A 289 -8.45 -2.76 17.70
CA VAL A 289 -7.18 -2.05 17.53
C VAL A 289 -6.42 -2.07 18.84
N SER A 290 -5.11 -2.29 18.78
CA SER A 290 -4.20 -2.05 19.90
C SER A 290 -3.15 -1.00 19.52
N ARG A 291 -2.83 -0.11 20.45
CA ARG A 291 -1.78 0.91 20.34
C ARG A 291 -0.72 0.65 21.40
N LEU A 292 0.50 0.42 20.96
CA LEU A 292 1.66 0.31 21.85
C LEU A 292 2.12 1.73 22.22
N VAL A 293 1.91 2.10 23.49
CA VAL A 293 2.23 3.45 24.00
C VAL A 293 3.58 3.51 24.73
N SER A 294 4.15 2.36 25.09
CA SER A 294 5.54 2.24 25.55
C SER A 294 6.49 2.02 24.36
N SER A 295 7.80 1.99 24.62
CA SER A 295 8.72 1.41 23.65
C SER A 295 8.48 -0.10 23.56
N ALA A 296 8.65 -0.67 22.36
CA ALA A 296 8.66 -2.11 22.14
C ALA A 296 9.79 -2.84 22.89
N LYS A 297 10.81 -2.08 23.30
CA LYS A 297 12.01 -2.56 23.99
C LYS A 297 11.92 -2.37 25.51
N ASP A 298 10.82 -1.81 26.01
CA ASP A 298 10.62 -1.65 27.45
C ASP A 298 10.34 -3.01 28.09
N SER A 299 10.77 -3.19 29.34
CA SER A 299 10.52 -4.42 30.12
C SER A 299 9.04 -4.67 30.39
N TYR A 300 8.20 -3.64 30.30
CA TYR A 300 6.76 -3.71 30.47
C TYR A 300 6.08 -2.96 29.33
N LEU A 301 5.37 -3.70 28.48
CA LEU A 301 4.61 -3.12 27.38
C LEU A 301 3.32 -2.50 27.90
N ARG A 302 3.05 -1.26 27.49
CA ARG A 302 1.81 -0.56 27.80
C ARG A 302 0.97 -0.41 26.54
N TRP A 303 -0.30 -0.78 26.67
CA TRP A 303 -1.24 -0.84 25.56
C TRP A 303 -2.48 0.00 25.84
N GLU A 304 -3.02 0.55 24.76
CA GLU A 304 -4.41 1.00 24.70
C GLU A 304 -5.13 0.19 23.64
N SER A 305 -6.36 -0.22 23.92
CA SER A 305 -7.14 -1.04 22.98
C SER A 305 -8.53 -0.45 22.76
N TYR A 306 -8.98 -0.54 21.51
CA TYR A 306 -10.26 -0.01 21.07
C TYR A 306 -11.01 -1.10 20.30
N THR A 307 -12.25 -1.33 20.68
CA THR A 307 -13.15 -2.32 20.07
C THR A 307 -14.48 -1.65 19.70
N ALA A 308 -15.41 -2.42 19.15
CA ALA A 308 -16.76 -1.96 18.84
C ALA A 308 -17.49 -1.38 20.06
N SER A 309 -17.20 -1.86 21.28
CA SER A 309 -17.78 -1.29 22.51
C SER A 309 -17.26 0.12 22.82
N ASN A 310 -16.10 0.51 22.27
CA ASN A 310 -15.54 1.84 22.39
C ASN A 310 -16.06 2.81 21.31
N GLY A 311 -16.68 2.31 20.24
CA GLY A 311 -17.17 3.11 19.11
C GLY A 311 -16.57 2.76 17.75
N LEU A 312 -15.66 1.78 17.68
CA LEU A 312 -15.14 1.25 16.42
C LEU A 312 -16.27 0.61 15.59
N ALA A 313 -16.28 0.83 14.27
CA ALA A 313 -17.36 0.38 13.39
C ALA A 313 -17.49 -1.16 13.30
N ASP A 314 -16.37 -1.88 13.43
CA ASP A 314 -16.27 -3.34 13.51
C ASP A 314 -14.93 -3.73 14.18
N ASN A 315 -14.88 -4.87 14.87
CA ASN A 315 -13.65 -5.37 15.50
C ASN A 315 -12.61 -5.86 14.51
N THR A 316 -13.00 -6.27 13.30
CA THR A 316 -12.05 -6.66 12.25
C THR A 316 -11.54 -5.43 11.54
N VAL A 317 -10.28 -5.06 11.79
CA VAL A 317 -9.62 -3.87 11.24
C VAL A 317 -8.57 -4.26 10.22
N TYR A 318 -8.75 -3.82 8.98
CA TYR A 318 -7.86 -4.14 7.85
C TYR A 318 -6.82 -3.06 7.57
N SER A 319 -7.09 -1.82 7.96
CA SER A 319 -6.18 -0.70 7.67
C SER A 319 -6.31 0.42 8.70
N ILE A 320 -5.20 1.12 8.93
CA ILE A 320 -5.10 2.27 9.83
C ILE A 320 -4.33 3.36 9.10
N ALA A 321 -4.84 4.59 9.15
CA ALA A 321 -4.13 5.78 8.67
C ALA A 321 -4.18 6.89 9.72
N ALA A 322 -3.03 7.46 10.04
CA ALA A 322 -2.92 8.65 10.89
C ALA A 322 -3.06 9.90 10.02
N GLU A 323 -4.09 10.70 10.26
CA GLU A 323 -4.27 12.00 9.61
C GLU A 323 -3.47 13.09 10.31
N SER A 324 -3.43 13.03 11.65
CA SER A 324 -2.67 13.96 12.48
C SER A 324 -2.21 13.26 13.76
N ALA A 325 -1.61 14.02 14.69
CA ALA A 325 -1.20 13.47 15.99
C ALA A 325 -2.38 12.91 16.81
N THR A 326 -3.62 13.35 16.54
CA THR A 326 -4.81 12.97 17.30
C THR A 326 -5.91 12.33 16.45
N VAL A 327 -5.90 12.53 15.13
CA VAL A 327 -6.96 12.04 14.24
C VAL A 327 -6.50 10.80 13.48
N PHE A 328 -7.29 9.74 13.60
CA PHE A 328 -7.03 8.42 13.02
C PHE A 328 -8.23 7.90 12.25
N TRP A 329 -7.96 7.19 11.16
CA TRP A 329 -8.94 6.51 10.34
C TRP A 329 -8.68 5.00 10.38
N PHE A 330 -9.74 4.24 10.58
CA PHE A 330 -9.72 2.78 10.69
C PHE A 330 -10.64 2.19 9.62
N GLY A 331 -10.05 1.40 8.73
CA GLY A 331 -10.76 0.63 7.73
C GLY A 331 -11.16 -0.71 8.33
N THR A 332 -12.46 -0.94 8.48
CA THR A 332 -12.97 -2.15 9.14
C THR A 332 -13.78 -3.00 8.17
N LYS A 333 -14.20 -4.18 8.62
CA LYS A 333 -15.09 -5.08 7.86
C LYS A 333 -16.49 -4.49 7.65
N ASN A 334 -16.92 -3.54 8.47
CA ASN A 334 -18.27 -2.98 8.41
C ASN A 334 -18.31 -1.45 8.54
N GLY A 335 -17.43 -0.79 7.79
CA GLY A 335 -17.38 0.65 7.61
C GLY A 335 -16.02 1.25 7.92
N ILE A 336 -16.02 2.58 7.96
CA ILE A 336 -14.87 3.41 8.30
C ILE A 336 -15.12 3.97 9.71
N SER A 337 -14.12 3.93 10.57
CA SER A 337 -14.16 4.65 11.85
C SER A 337 -13.16 5.79 11.84
N ARG A 338 -13.59 6.98 12.23
CA ARG A 338 -12.73 8.13 12.51
C ARG A 338 -12.68 8.34 14.01
N PHE A 339 -11.48 8.49 14.56
CA PHE A 339 -11.26 8.80 15.98
C PHE A 339 -10.48 10.11 16.07
N ASP A 340 -10.96 11.08 16.83
CA ASP A 340 -10.29 12.38 17.02
C ASP A 340 -9.46 12.47 18.31
N GLY A 341 -9.29 11.34 19.01
CA GLY A 341 -8.67 11.26 20.33
C GLY A 341 -9.70 11.21 21.47
N THR A 342 -10.97 11.55 21.21
CA THR A 342 -12.05 11.51 22.21
C THR A 342 -13.31 10.85 21.67
N ASN A 343 -13.73 11.22 20.46
CA ASN A 343 -14.99 10.80 19.85
C ASN A 343 -14.76 9.87 18.67
N TRP A 344 -15.70 8.95 18.50
CA TRP A 344 -15.79 8.07 17.35
C TRP A 344 -16.88 8.53 16.39
N GLN A 345 -16.56 8.52 15.10
CA GLN A 345 -17.52 8.72 14.02
C GLN A 345 -17.44 7.53 13.06
N THR A 346 -18.59 7.03 12.62
CA THR A 346 -18.68 5.89 11.70
C THR A 346 -19.25 6.32 10.36
N PHE A 347 -18.65 5.87 9.28
CA PHE A 347 -19.16 6.02 7.91
C PHE A 347 -19.41 4.64 7.32
N ARG A 348 -20.58 4.45 6.70
CA ARG A 348 -21.00 3.22 6.01
C ARG A 348 -21.64 3.59 4.69
N LYS A 349 -21.64 2.63 3.77
CA LYS A 349 -22.45 2.71 2.56
C LYS A 349 -23.91 2.92 2.96
N LYS A 350 -24.55 3.94 2.38
CA LYS A 350 -25.98 4.21 2.59
C LYS A 350 -26.86 3.35 1.70
#